data_AF-A0A9E6EE20-F1
#
_entry.id   AF-A0A9E6EE20-F1
#
_cell.length_a   1.000
_cell.length_b   1.000
_cell.length_c   1.000
_cell.angle_alpha   90.00
_cell.angle_beta   90.00
_cell.angle_gamma   90.00
#
_symmetry.space_group_name_H-M   'P 1'
#
loop_
_entity.id
_entity.type
_entity.pdbx_description
1 polymer ?
#
loop_
_entity_poly.entity_id
_entity_poly.type
_entity_poly.pdbx_seq_one_letter_code
_entity_poly.pdbx_strand_id
1 'polypeptide(L)'
;MSCRGCFKIGMPLVVLCLLASITVRAEVTVTAQDFPGGGKNRAAVATERKLLSDRLDVSFLIGTLAKKNEGMKSPGEPRYLYQEVDPVPLESYKVYTPWAGYFKQSMVFVLGRIDVGRLKIARWSVTVRDLAGKEIKSFGGVGNPPEAFAWNGRDVHYNPVAAGQAYIPELNLEDYYGARVSLPQRMFYLDQFLWEEPLKQVLVFLQDSAFEHKRGKFSRTGQAVIEEVSNLVNQQDAWVMEIECTGPDHDLSAERAQALKGYFARENLRLKNIRIKNAPATGEAMVKITSLKPGAVQAAEEAGKR
;
A
#
# COMPACT_ATOMS: atom_id res chain seq x y z
N MET A 1 -7.75 63.04 -47.89
CA MET A 1 -7.21 64.23 -47.20
C MET A 1 -6.97 63.90 -45.74
N SER A 2 -5.69 64.00 -45.35
CA SER A 2 -5.11 64.31 -44.02
C SER A 2 -5.61 63.66 -42.72
N CYS A 3 -4.89 62.61 -42.29
CA CYS A 3 -3.93 62.60 -41.16
C CYS A 3 -4.31 63.00 -39.71
N ARG A 4 -3.90 62.08 -38.81
CA ARG A 4 -3.26 62.19 -37.46
C ARG A 4 -4.11 61.94 -36.20
N GLY A 5 -3.61 61.05 -35.34
CA GLY A 5 -4.08 60.91 -33.95
C GLY A 5 -3.48 59.79 -33.09
N CYS A 6 -2.15 59.77 -32.93
CA CYS A 6 -1.36 59.28 -31.79
C CYS A 6 -1.61 57.92 -31.09
N PHE A 7 -0.61 57.05 -31.28
CA PHE A 7 -0.11 56.01 -30.36
C PHE A 7 0.21 56.57 -28.96
N LYS A 8 -0.17 55.84 -27.90
CA LYS A 8 0.50 55.87 -26.59
C LYS A 8 0.54 54.45 -26.00
N ILE A 9 1.76 53.91 -25.93
CA ILE A 9 2.12 52.70 -25.19
C ILE A 9 2.30 53.10 -23.73
N GLY A 10 1.68 52.38 -22.81
CA GLY A 10 1.81 52.57 -21.38
C GLY A 10 1.67 51.25 -20.63
N MET A 11 2.77 50.51 -20.50
CA MET A 11 2.93 49.46 -19.49
C MET A 11 3.16 50.11 -18.13
N PRO A 12 2.70 49.47 -17.04
CA PRO A 12 3.55 49.42 -15.85
C PRO A 12 3.66 48.02 -15.25
N LEU A 13 4.93 47.72 -14.92
CA LEU A 13 5.44 46.91 -13.80
C LEU A 13 4.85 45.49 -13.61
N VAL A 14 5.58 44.54 -14.18
CA VAL A 14 5.71 43.18 -13.65
C VAL A 14 6.63 43.24 -12.41
N VAL A 15 6.09 42.95 -11.23
CA VAL A 15 6.90 42.62 -10.05
C VAL A 15 7.42 41.20 -10.24
N LEU A 16 8.71 41.10 -10.55
CA LEU A 16 9.45 39.85 -10.67
C LEU A 16 9.69 39.27 -9.27
N CYS A 17 8.92 38.27 -8.85
CA CYS A 17 9.30 37.42 -7.72
C CYS A 17 10.46 36.52 -8.15
N LEU A 18 11.68 36.88 -7.77
CA LEU A 18 12.84 35.98 -7.77
C LEU A 18 12.67 34.95 -6.65
N LEU A 19 12.00 33.83 -6.94
CA LEU A 19 12.18 32.60 -6.17
C LEU A 19 13.42 31.90 -6.71
N ALA A 20 14.58 32.25 -6.15
CA ALA A 20 15.79 31.47 -6.30
C ALA A 20 15.56 30.10 -5.64
N SER A 21 15.28 29.08 -6.44
CA SER A 21 15.31 27.69 -5.98
C SER A 21 16.77 27.30 -5.76
N ILE A 22 17.22 27.37 -4.51
CA ILE A 22 18.52 26.83 -4.11
C ILE A 22 18.44 25.32 -4.22
N THR A 23 18.99 24.77 -5.30
CA THR A 23 19.18 23.33 -5.45
C THR A 23 20.52 22.99 -4.80
N VAL A 24 20.48 22.52 -3.55
CA VAL A 24 21.68 21.99 -2.89
C VAL A 24 21.98 20.62 -3.49
N ARG A 25 22.97 20.58 -4.39
CA ARG A 25 23.51 19.32 -4.93
C ARG A 25 24.54 18.82 -3.93
N ALA A 26 24.19 17.82 -3.12
CA ALA A 26 25.16 17.12 -2.29
C ALA A 26 25.88 16.09 -3.18
N GLU A 27 27.14 16.36 -3.52
CA GLU A 27 28.02 15.34 -4.10
C GLU A 27 28.56 14.47 -2.97
N VAL A 28 28.13 13.21 -2.93
CA VAL A 28 28.68 12.20 -2.02
C VAL A 28 29.83 11.52 -2.76
N THR A 29 31.05 11.98 -2.53
CA THR A 29 32.25 11.32 -3.03
C THR A 29 32.60 10.18 -2.07
N VAL A 30 32.34 8.94 -2.48
CA VAL A 30 32.79 7.74 -1.74
C VAL A 30 34.17 7.37 -2.25
N THR A 31 35.21 7.73 -1.51
CA THR A 31 36.57 7.21 -1.74
C THR A 31 36.70 5.86 -1.06
N ALA A 32 36.82 4.79 -1.85
CA ALA A 32 37.20 3.48 -1.34
C ALA A 32 38.70 3.51 -1.02
N GLN A 33 39.05 3.26 0.25
CA GLN A 33 40.42 3.09 0.69
C GLN A 33 40.60 1.63 1.10
N ASP A 34 41.50 0.92 0.41
CA ASP A 34 41.77 -0.49 0.69
C ASP A 34 42.48 -0.65 2.03
N PHE A 35 41.82 -1.34 2.97
CA PHE A 35 42.43 -1.78 4.22
C PHE A 35 42.77 -3.27 4.13
N PRO A 36 44.05 -3.67 4.27
CA PRO A 36 44.42 -5.07 4.35
C PRO A 36 44.18 -5.57 5.78
N GLY A 37 43.08 -6.28 5.99
CA GLY A 37 42.81 -6.96 7.27
C GLY A 37 41.34 -7.29 7.46
N GLY A 38 41.00 -8.58 7.39
CA GLY A 38 39.63 -9.06 7.56
C GLY A 38 39.07 -8.70 8.95
N GLY A 39 37.99 -7.92 8.97
CA GLY A 39 37.24 -7.61 10.19
C GLY A 39 36.12 -6.60 9.98
N LYS A 40 34.87 -7.11 9.92
CA LYS A 40 33.57 -6.42 10.12
C LYS A 40 33.46 -4.96 9.63
N ASN A 41 32.79 -4.80 8.48
CA ASN A 41 32.37 -3.49 7.95
C ASN A 41 31.45 -2.75 8.93
N ARG A 42 31.92 -1.63 9.49
CA ARG A 42 31.09 -0.55 10.03
C ARG A 42 31.33 0.69 9.20
N ALA A 43 30.32 1.14 8.46
CA ALA A 43 30.32 2.46 7.85
C ALA A 43 30.05 3.50 8.95
N ALA A 44 31.04 4.35 9.23
CA ALA A 44 30.86 5.53 10.06
C ALA A 44 30.53 6.72 9.13
N VAL A 45 29.30 7.23 9.22
CA VAL A 45 28.90 8.47 8.54
C VAL A 45 29.21 9.62 9.48
N ALA A 46 30.31 10.34 9.24
CA ALA A 46 30.56 11.61 9.89
C ALA A 46 29.72 12.70 9.20
N THR A 47 28.68 13.17 9.87
CA THR A 47 27.89 14.33 9.42
C THR A 47 28.37 15.56 10.17
N GLU A 48 28.96 16.53 9.47
CA GLU A 48 29.21 17.86 10.01
C GLU A 48 27.87 18.56 10.26
N ARG A 49 27.51 18.71 11.53
CA ARG A 49 26.33 19.45 11.97
C ARG A 49 26.77 20.88 12.27
N LYS A 50 26.58 21.80 11.32
CA LYS A 50 26.66 23.24 11.58
C LYS A 50 25.51 23.97 10.89
N LEU A 51 24.86 24.82 11.70
CA LEU A 51 23.96 25.93 11.34
C LEU A 51 22.50 25.58 11.00
N LEU A 52 21.67 25.56 12.05
CA LEU A 52 20.33 26.16 12.09
C LEU A 52 19.79 26.04 13.52
N SER A 53 20.42 26.78 14.43
CA SER A 53 19.95 27.00 15.79
C SER A 53 19.94 28.49 16.07
N ASP A 54 19.14 29.24 15.32
CA ASP A 54 18.78 30.60 15.69
C ASP A 54 17.35 30.85 15.23
N ARG A 55 16.51 31.26 16.21
CA ARG A 55 15.11 31.68 16.10
C ARG A 55 14.03 30.60 16.21
N LEU A 56 13.78 30.16 17.45
CA LEU A 56 12.42 29.99 17.99
C LEU A 56 12.53 29.92 19.52
N ASP A 57 12.36 31.08 20.17
CA ASP A 57 12.34 31.18 21.63
C ASP A 57 10.91 30.88 22.13
N VAL A 58 10.68 29.60 22.50
CA VAL A 58 9.38 29.10 22.98
C VAL A 58 9.15 29.44 24.46
N SER A 59 10.15 30.01 25.14
CA SER A 59 10.11 30.34 26.57
C SER A 59 9.05 31.40 26.93
N PHE A 60 8.72 32.29 25.99
CA PHE A 60 7.80 33.40 26.23
C PHE A 60 6.33 32.95 26.37
N LEU A 61 5.92 31.87 25.69
CA LEU A 61 4.52 31.40 25.68
C LEU A 61 4.13 30.65 26.97
N ILE A 62 5.09 30.05 27.67
CA ILE A 62 4.81 29.28 28.89
C ILE A 62 4.61 30.21 30.11
N GLY A 63 5.21 31.41 30.09
CA GLY A 63 5.11 32.37 31.21
C GLY A 63 3.75 33.09 31.33
N THR A 64 2.98 33.22 30.24
CA THR A 64 1.75 34.02 30.25
C THR A 64 0.51 33.23 30.71
N LEU A 65 0.53 31.91 30.65
CA LEU A 65 -0.59 31.07 31.10
C LEU A 65 -0.55 30.74 32.60
N ALA A 66 0.60 30.93 33.26
CA ALA A 66 0.75 30.61 34.68
C ALA A 66 0.19 31.67 35.65
N LYS A 67 -0.04 32.92 35.19
CA LYS A 67 -0.45 34.03 36.08
C LYS A 67 -1.96 34.29 36.18
N LYS A 68 -2.81 33.51 35.51
CA LYS A 68 -4.27 33.77 35.45
C LYS A 68 -5.14 32.90 36.37
N ASN A 69 -4.57 31.98 37.17
CA ASN A 69 -5.36 31.01 37.93
C ASN A 69 -5.27 31.10 39.47
N GLU A 70 -4.67 32.14 40.06
CA GLU A 70 -4.54 32.29 41.52
C GLU A 70 -5.79 32.83 42.25
N GLY A 71 -7.01 32.46 41.81
CA GLY A 71 -8.25 33.04 42.39
C GLY A 71 -9.47 32.13 42.54
N MET A 72 -9.47 30.90 42.02
CA MET A 72 -10.64 30.03 42.16
C MET A 72 -10.55 29.17 43.42
N LYS A 73 -11.31 29.56 44.45
CA LYS A 73 -11.63 28.68 45.59
C LYS A 73 -12.40 27.46 45.05
N SER A 74 -11.79 26.30 45.23
CA SER A 74 -12.38 24.98 44.96
C SER A 74 -13.81 24.88 45.52
N PRO A 75 -14.84 24.63 44.69
CA PRO A 75 -16.12 24.17 45.19
C PRO A 75 -15.91 22.82 45.86
N GLY A 76 -16.56 22.59 47.01
CA GLY A 76 -16.39 21.37 47.81
C GLY A 76 -16.50 20.11 46.97
N GLU A 77 -15.55 19.20 47.15
CA GLU A 77 -15.46 17.95 46.39
C GLU A 77 -16.77 17.17 46.49
N PRO A 78 -17.46 16.88 45.37
CA PRO A 78 -18.55 15.94 45.39
C PRO A 78 -18.02 14.56 45.83
N ARG A 79 -18.50 14.07 46.97
CA ARG A 79 -18.27 12.70 47.42
C ARG A 79 -18.96 11.76 46.44
N TYR A 80 -18.22 11.28 45.45
CA TYR A 80 -18.66 10.15 44.64
C TYR A 80 -18.56 8.89 45.50
N LEU A 81 -19.72 8.28 45.79
CA LEU A 81 -19.78 6.90 46.26
C LEU A 81 -19.30 6.02 45.11
N TYR A 82 -18.04 5.63 45.15
CA TYR A 82 -17.53 4.56 44.31
C TYR A 82 -18.24 3.27 44.74
N GLN A 83 -19.23 2.83 43.95
CA GLN A 83 -19.61 1.43 43.98
C GLN A 83 -18.38 0.65 43.54
N GLU A 84 -17.91 -0.25 44.39
CA GLU A 84 -16.95 -1.30 44.01
C GLU A 84 -17.64 -2.15 42.95
N VAL A 85 -17.47 -1.76 41.68
CA VAL A 85 -17.78 -2.63 40.55
C VAL A 85 -16.65 -3.64 40.50
N ASP A 86 -16.98 -4.92 40.74
CA ASP A 86 -16.02 -6.01 40.57
C ASP A 86 -15.28 -5.80 39.24
N PRO A 87 -13.93 -5.86 39.22
CA PRO A 87 -13.18 -5.69 38.00
C PRO A 87 -13.65 -6.78 37.03
N VAL A 88 -14.46 -6.39 36.04
CA VAL A 88 -14.76 -7.23 34.89
C VAL A 88 -13.38 -7.64 34.38
N PRO A 89 -13.05 -8.95 34.33
CA PRO A 89 -11.78 -9.38 33.80
C PRO A 89 -11.68 -8.74 32.42
N LEU A 90 -10.72 -7.83 32.25
CA LEU A 90 -10.41 -7.28 30.96
C LEU A 90 -9.90 -8.49 30.16
N GLU A 91 -10.80 -9.19 29.48
CA GLU A 91 -10.45 -10.01 28.33
C GLU A 91 -9.52 -9.12 27.52
N SER A 92 -8.26 -9.53 27.46
CA SER A 92 -7.17 -8.72 26.94
C SER A 92 -7.63 -8.05 25.67
N TYR A 93 -7.81 -6.72 25.69
CA TYR A 93 -8.20 -5.98 24.49
C TYR A 93 -7.18 -6.29 23.43
N LYS A 94 -7.55 -7.13 22.46
CA LYS A 94 -6.69 -7.49 21.36
C LYS A 94 -6.57 -6.24 20.50
N VAL A 95 -5.44 -5.57 20.59
CA VAL A 95 -5.19 -4.35 19.82
C VAL A 95 -4.99 -4.77 18.37
N TYR A 96 -6.03 -4.60 17.56
CA TYR A 96 -5.93 -4.83 16.12
C TYR A 96 -5.08 -3.74 15.48
N THR A 97 -4.04 -4.15 14.75
CA THR A 97 -3.12 -3.25 14.03
C THR A 97 -3.22 -3.49 12.51
N PRO A 98 -4.38 -3.23 11.87
CA PRO A 98 -4.58 -3.46 10.44
C PRO A 98 -3.73 -2.57 9.52
N TRP A 99 -2.97 -1.61 10.06
CA TRP A 99 -2.16 -0.65 9.32
C TRP A 99 -0.69 -1.09 9.17
N ALA A 100 -0.35 -2.35 9.45
CA ALA A 100 1.00 -2.85 9.16
C ALA A 100 1.35 -2.68 7.66
N GLY A 101 0.33 -2.61 6.79
CA GLY A 101 0.43 -2.09 5.43
C GLY A 101 1.06 -3.07 4.45
N TYR A 102 1.10 -4.36 4.82
CA TYR A 102 1.55 -5.43 3.93
C TYR A 102 0.54 -5.66 2.81
N PHE A 103 -0.77 -5.58 3.11
CA PHE A 103 -1.82 -5.74 2.10
C PHE A 103 -2.26 -4.39 1.52
N LYS A 104 -2.01 -4.20 0.22
CA LYS A 104 -2.54 -3.07 -0.54
C LYS A 104 -3.93 -3.42 -1.07
N GLN A 105 -4.97 -2.67 -0.65
CA GLN A 105 -6.35 -2.81 -1.18
C GLN A 105 -6.48 -2.39 -2.65
N SER A 106 -5.58 -1.53 -3.11
CA SER A 106 -5.49 -1.11 -4.50
C SER A 106 -4.06 -0.65 -4.78
N MET A 107 -3.52 -1.05 -5.92
CA MET A 107 -2.30 -0.45 -6.41
C MET A 107 -2.64 0.80 -7.17
N VAL A 108 -2.30 1.93 -6.57
CA VAL A 108 -2.26 3.19 -7.30
C VAL A 108 -0.92 3.22 -8.03
N PHE A 109 -0.95 3.06 -9.34
CA PHE A 109 0.18 3.44 -10.16
C PHE A 109 -0.01 4.91 -10.55
N VAL A 110 0.93 5.73 -10.11
CA VAL A 110 1.02 7.12 -10.53
C VAL A 110 1.71 7.11 -11.88
N LEU A 111 1.00 7.53 -12.93
CA LEU A 111 1.69 7.89 -14.15
C LEU A 111 2.48 9.13 -13.77
N GLY A 112 3.81 9.02 -13.73
CA GLY A 112 4.65 10.18 -13.46
C GLY A 112 4.18 11.32 -14.37
N ARG A 113 4.07 12.55 -13.84
CA ARG A 113 3.46 13.70 -14.53
C ARG A 113 3.76 13.65 -16.02
N ILE A 114 2.75 13.28 -16.81
CA ILE A 114 2.91 13.16 -18.25
C ILE A 114 2.84 14.58 -18.76
N ASP A 115 4.01 15.20 -18.93
CA ASP A 115 4.09 16.48 -19.60
C ASP A 115 3.84 16.25 -21.09
N VAL A 116 2.56 16.24 -21.44
CA VAL A 116 2.11 16.23 -22.84
C VAL A 116 2.30 17.59 -23.51
N GLY A 117 2.88 18.56 -22.81
CA GLY A 117 3.14 19.91 -23.29
C GLY A 117 1.86 20.56 -23.79
N ARG A 118 1.83 20.87 -25.09
CA ARG A 118 0.69 21.49 -25.79
C ARG A 118 -0.19 20.48 -26.55
N LEU A 119 0.07 19.18 -26.41
CA LEU A 119 -0.69 18.16 -27.11
C LEU A 119 -2.12 18.13 -26.57
N LYS A 120 -3.08 18.28 -27.48
CA LYS A 120 -4.49 18.04 -27.17
C LYS A 120 -4.74 16.55 -27.36
N ILE A 121 -4.91 15.84 -26.26
CA ILE A 121 -5.19 14.40 -26.29
C ILE A 121 -6.67 14.20 -26.62
N ALA A 122 -6.94 13.41 -27.64
CA ALA A 122 -8.30 13.01 -28.01
C ALA A 122 -8.71 11.77 -27.23
N ARG A 123 -7.87 10.74 -27.19
CA ARG A 123 -8.12 9.48 -26.49
C ARG A 123 -6.87 9.00 -25.77
N TRP A 124 -7.07 8.25 -24.71
CA TRP A 124 -5.99 7.57 -24.02
C TRP A 124 -6.45 6.18 -23.61
N SER A 125 -5.49 5.26 -23.47
CA SER A 125 -5.69 3.98 -22.84
C SER A 125 -4.45 3.53 -22.07
N VAL A 126 -4.64 2.97 -20.88
CA VAL A 126 -3.58 2.29 -20.14
C VAL A 126 -3.83 0.80 -20.22
N THR A 127 -2.89 0.06 -20.79
CA THR A 127 -2.93 -1.39 -20.87
C THR A 127 -1.90 -1.98 -19.91
N VAL A 128 -2.34 -2.76 -18.93
CA VAL A 128 -1.47 -3.53 -18.04
C VAL A 128 -1.22 -4.89 -18.70
N ARG A 129 0.04 -5.19 -18.97
CA ARG A 129 0.47 -6.46 -19.55
C ARG A 129 1.32 -7.26 -18.56
N ASP A 130 1.31 -8.57 -18.71
CA ASP A 130 2.30 -9.43 -18.06
C ASP A 130 3.62 -9.50 -18.85
N LEU A 131 4.62 -10.22 -18.32
CA LEU A 131 5.91 -10.43 -19.00
C LEU A 131 5.80 -11.20 -20.33
N ALA A 132 4.72 -11.95 -20.56
CA ALA A 132 4.46 -12.63 -21.82
C ALA A 132 3.78 -11.70 -22.85
N GLY A 133 3.52 -10.43 -22.49
CA GLY A 133 2.82 -9.46 -23.32
C GLY A 133 1.30 -9.63 -23.32
N LYS A 134 0.77 -10.59 -22.56
CA LYS A 134 -0.68 -10.83 -22.44
C LYS A 134 -1.32 -9.64 -21.75
N GLU A 135 -2.39 -9.14 -22.34
CA GLU A 135 -3.20 -8.09 -21.73
C GLU A 135 -3.94 -8.64 -20.51
N ILE A 136 -3.72 -7.97 -19.37
CA ILE A 136 -4.34 -8.30 -18.09
C ILE A 136 -5.51 -7.37 -17.83
N LYS A 137 -5.34 -6.07 -18.09
CA LYS A 137 -6.39 -5.06 -17.91
C LYS A 137 -6.15 -3.89 -18.84
N SER A 138 -7.22 -3.29 -19.35
CA SER A 138 -7.14 -2.00 -20.04
C SER A 138 -8.12 -1.00 -19.43
N PHE A 139 -7.67 0.24 -19.33
CA PHE A 139 -8.44 1.42 -18.96
C PHE A 139 -8.39 2.38 -20.12
N GLY A 140 -9.43 3.17 -20.36
CA GLY A 140 -9.41 4.16 -21.42
C GLY A 140 -10.38 5.30 -21.19
N GLY A 141 -10.15 6.39 -21.91
CA GLY A 141 -10.97 7.59 -21.83
C GLY A 141 -10.67 8.59 -22.95
N VAL A 142 -11.37 9.71 -22.88
CA VAL A 142 -11.26 10.84 -23.82
C VAL A 142 -10.62 12.01 -23.08
N GLY A 143 -9.87 12.86 -23.78
CA GLY A 143 -9.22 14.03 -23.20
C GLY A 143 -7.91 13.69 -22.49
N ASN A 144 -7.57 14.41 -21.42
CA ASN A 144 -6.34 14.14 -20.67
C ASN A 144 -6.51 12.92 -19.76
N PRO A 145 -5.50 12.02 -19.67
CA PRO A 145 -5.51 10.93 -18.71
C PRO A 145 -5.43 11.48 -17.28
N PRO A 146 -5.98 10.78 -16.27
CA PRO A 146 -5.76 11.13 -14.87
C PRO A 146 -4.28 11.00 -14.48
N GLU A 147 -3.85 11.77 -13.48
CA GLU A 147 -2.46 11.72 -12.96
C GLU A 147 -2.13 10.36 -12.32
N ALA A 148 -3.15 9.65 -11.83
CA ALA A 148 -2.97 8.37 -11.18
C ALA A 148 -4.11 7.42 -11.56
N PHE A 149 -3.78 6.13 -11.56
CA PHE A 149 -4.69 5.06 -11.85
C PHE A 149 -4.64 4.05 -10.72
N ALA A 150 -5.81 3.68 -10.22
CA ALA A 150 -5.94 2.61 -9.24
C ALA A 150 -6.33 1.32 -9.95
N TRP A 151 -5.53 0.28 -9.76
CA TRP A 151 -5.84 -1.08 -10.18
C TRP A 151 -5.86 -2.01 -8.98
N ASN A 152 -6.89 -2.85 -8.92
CA ASN A 152 -7.15 -3.77 -7.82
C ASN A 152 -6.52 -5.16 -8.01
N GLY A 153 -5.60 -5.33 -8.97
CA GLY A 153 -4.94 -6.62 -9.22
C GLY A 153 -5.86 -7.69 -9.84
N ARG A 154 -6.91 -7.29 -10.56
CA ARG A 154 -7.79 -8.22 -11.29
C ARG A 154 -7.67 -8.10 -12.80
N ASP A 155 -7.82 -9.22 -13.49
CA ASP A 155 -7.82 -9.27 -14.94
C ASP A 155 -9.14 -8.77 -15.57
N VAL A 156 -9.26 -8.90 -16.89
CA VAL A 156 -10.48 -8.58 -17.66
C VAL A 156 -11.67 -9.47 -17.30
N HIS A 157 -11.44 -10.66 -16.76
CA HIS A 157 -12.46 -11.62 -16.32
C HIS A 157 -12.77 -11.51 -14.82
N TYR A 158 -12.26 -10.48 -14.14
CA TYR A 158 -12.37 -10.29 -12.69
C TYR A 158 -11.70 -11.39 -11.85
N ASN A 159 -10.82 -12.18 -12.44
CA ASN A 159 -9.98 -13.12 -11.71
C ASN A 159 -8.78 -12.39 -11.10
N PRO A 160 -8.31 -12.83 -9.92
CA PRO A 160 -7.06 -12.33 -9.39
C PRO A 160 -5.90 -12.71 -10.29
N VAL A 161 -4.99 -11.77 -10.47
CA VAL A 161 -3.75 -12.04 -11.21
C VAL A 161 -2.77 -12.82 -10.33
N ALA A 162 -1.75 -13.42 -10.95
CA ALA A 162 -0.74 -14.15 -10.19
C ALA A 162 0.08 -13.19 -9.33
N ALA A 163 0.28 -13.55 -8.06
CA ALA A 163 1.23 -12.84 -7.20
C ALA A 163 2.67 -13.13 -7.65
N GLY A 164 3.57 -12.19 -7.34
CA GLY A 164 5.01 -12.21 -7.65
C GLY A 164 5.38 -12.15 -9.13
N GLN A 165 4.40 -12.18 -10.03
CA GLN A 165 4.60 -11.85 -11.43
C GLN A 165 4.84 -10.34 -11.60
N ALA A 166 5.71 -9.99 -12.55
CA ALA A 166 5.91 -8.60 -12.98
C ALA A 166 4.85 -8.18 -14.01
N TYR A 167 4.40 -6.94 -13.87
CA TYR A 167 3.44 -6.31 -14.77
C TYR A 167 4.01 -5.01 -15.32
N ILE A 168 3.69 -4.72 -16.58
CA ILE A 168 4.14 -3.55 -17.31
C ILE A 168 2.90 -2.75 -17.73
N PRO A 169 2.63 -1.58 -17.11
CA PRO A 169 1.64 -0.65 -17.64
C PRO A 169 2.18 0.04 -18.89
N GLU A 170 1.33 0.15 -19.92
CA GLU A 170 1.62 0.83 -21.16
C GLU A 170 0.56 1.91 -21.39
N LEU A 171 0.96 3.19 -21.34
CA LEU A 171 0.07 4.30 -21.66
C LEU A 171 0.11 4.56 -23.16
N ASN A 172 -1.04 4.47 -23.81
CA ASN A 172 -1.24 4.83 -25.20
C ASN A 172 -2.05 6.13 -25.26
N LEU A 173 -1.58 7.09 -26.04
CA LEU A 173 -2.19 8.39 -26.27
C LEU A 173 -2.49 8.54 -27.75
N GLU A 174 -3.66 9.07 -28.08
CA GLU A 174 -4.06 9.48 -29.43
C GLU A 174 -4.49 10.95 -29.38
N ASP A 175 -3.85 11.80 -30.19
CA ASP A 175 -4.21 13.22 -30.28
C ASP A 175 -5.39 13.46 -31.25
N TYR A 176 -5.88 14.70 -31.32
CA TYR A 176 -6.99 15.06 -32.24
C TYR A 176 -6.62 15.00 -33.73
N TYR A 177 -5.33 14.89 -34.06
CA TYR A 177 -4.84 14.72 -35.42
C TYR A 177 -4.62 13.24 -35.78
N GLY A 178 -4.93 12.33 -34.84
CA GLY A 178 -4.76 10.88 -35.00
C GLY A 178 -3.33 10.38 -34.77
N ALA A 179 -2.41 11.23 -34.30
CA ALA A 179 -1.06 10.80 -33.95
C ALA A 179 -1.10 9.98 -32.66
N ARG A 180 -0.38 8.86 -32.66
CA ARG A 180 -0.33 7.91 -31.54
C ARG A 180 1.03 7.87 -30.89
N VAL A 181 1.06 7.85 -29.57
CA VAL A 181 2.27 7.70 -28.75
C VAL A 181 2.04 6.61 -27.71
N SER A 182 2.95 5.65 -27.62
CA SER A 182 2.98 4.66 -26.53
C SER A 182 4.14 4.94 -25.59
N LEU A 183 3.84 4.99 -24.30
CA LEU A 183 4.76 5.29 -23.21
C LEU A 183 4.77 4.13 -22.22
N PRO A 184 5.70 3.17 -22.36
CA PRO A 184 5.84 2.10 -21.37
C PRO A 184 6.23 2.70 -20.02
N GLN A 185 5.56 2.24 -18.98
CA GLN A 185 5.83 2.65 -17.61
C GLN A 185 6.75 1.65 -16.92
N ARG A 186 7.27 2.03 -15.75
CA ARG A 186 8.12 1.15 -14.94
C ARG A 186 7.36 -0.13 -14.57
N MET A 187 8.02 -1.27 -14.78
CA MET A 187 7.50 -2.56 -14.30
C MET A 187 7.36 -2.59 -12.78
N PHE A 188 6.38 -3.32 -12.28
CA PHE A 188 6.19 -3.54 -10.86
C PHE A 188 5.78 -4.99 -10.57
N TYR A 189 5.99 -5.42 -9.33
CA TYR A 189 5.64 -6.76 -8.84
C TYR A 189 4.44 -6.69 -7.91
N LEU A 190 3.64 -7.76 -7.92
CA LEU A 190 2.46 -7.91 -7.07
C LEU A 190 2.70 -8.97 -6.00
N ASP A 191 3.42 -8.63 -4.95
CA ASP A 191 3.77 -9.64 -3.94
C ASP A 191 2.56 -10.05 -3.08
N GLN A 192 1.72 -9.07 -2.74
CA GLN A 192 0.60 -9.21 -1.83
C GLN A 192 -0.51 -8.23 -2.22
N PHE A 193 -1.75 -8.69 -2.22
CA PHE A 193 -2.90 -7.83 -2.45
C PHE A 193 -4.15 -8.36 -1.76
N LEU A 194 -5.01 -7.41 -1.39
CA LEU A 194 -6.28 -7.62 -0.75
C LEU A 194 -7.36 -7.08 -1.67
N TRP A 195 -8.44 -7.83 -1.86
CA TRP A 195 -9.63 -7.24 -2.45
C TRP A 195 -10.89 -7.68 -1.75
N GLU A 196 -11.89 -6.82 -1.87
CA GLU A 196 -13.20 -7.01 -1.29
C GLU A 196 -14.23 -7.17 -2.41
N GLU A 197 -15.14 -8.09 -2.18
CA GLU A 197 -16.37 -8.28 -2.93
C GLU A 197 -17.53 -8.21 -1.93
N PRO A 198 -18.77 -7.93 -2.39
CA PRO A 198 -19.90 -7.72 -1.48
C PRO A 198 -20.10 -8.84 -0.46
N LEU A 199 -19.72 -10.07 -0.82
CA LEU A 199 -19.94 -11.29 -0.05
C LEU A 199 -18.66 -12.03 0.36
N LYS A 200 -17.49 -11.60 -0.13
CA LYS A 200 -16.21 -12.26 0.16
C LYS A 200 -15.04 -11.30 0.11
N GLN A 201 -13.98 -11.66 0.79
CA GLN A 201 -12.73 -10.92 0.85
C GLN A 201 -11.66 -11.93 0.54
N VAL A 202 -10.71 -11.54 -0.30
CA VAL A 202 -9.66 -12.46 -0.72
C VAL A 202 -8.34 -11.78 -0.56
N LEU A 203 -7.46 -12.48 0.16
CA LEU A 203 -6.09 -12.09 0.41
C LEU A 203 -5.21 -13.04 -0.37
N VAL A 204 -4.31 -12.50 -1.18
CA VAL A 204 -3.33 -13.30 -1.92
C VAL A 204 -1.94 -12.77 -1.60
N PHE A 205 -1.03 -13.68 -1.29
CA PHE A 205 0.37 -13.35 -1.04
C PHE A 205 1.29 -14.51 -1.48
N LEU A 206 2.54 -14.18 -1.80
CA LEU A 206 3.57 -15.17 -2.10
C LEU A 206 3.92 -16.01 -0.87
N GLN A 207 4.05 -17.33 -1.04
CA GLN A 207 4.46 -18.20 0.07
C GLN A 207 5.82 -17.78 0.64
N ASP A 208 6.79 -17.41 -0.20
CA ASP A 208 8.12 -17.03 0.25
C ASP A 208 8.15 -15.68 0.98
N SER A 209 7.08 -14.87 0.89
CA SER A 209 6.92 -13.69 1.75
C SER A 209 6.52 -14.05 3.19
N ALA A 210 5.84 -15.19 3.37
CA ALA A 210 5.31 -15.63 4.65
C ALA A 210 6.15 -16.71 5.35
N PHE A 211 6.86 -17.53 4.59
CA PHE A 211 7.58 -18.70 5.12
C PHE A 211 9.09 -18.58 4.97
N GLU A 212 9.82 -19.29 5.83
CA GLU A 212 11.23 -19.57 5.60
C GLU A 212 11.40 -20.36 4.28
N HIS A 213 12.52 -20.13 3.59
CA HIS A 213 12.80 -20.77 2.32
C HIS A 213 12.81 -22.30 2.48
N LYS A 214 11.99 -23.01 1.68
CA LYS A 214 11.84 -24.47 1.69
C LYS A 214 11.45 -25.08 3.04
N ARG A 215 10.68 -24.35 3.86
CA ARG A 215 10.15 -24.84 5.14
C ARG A 215 8.69 -24.42 5.33
N GLY A 216 7.95 -25.16 6.14
CA GLY A 216 6.60 -24.80 6.61
C GLY A 216 6.58 -23.82 7.78
N LYS A 217 7.74 -23.28 8.19
CA LYS A 217 7.84 -22.35 9.31
C LYS A 217 7.72 -20.90 8.84
N PHE A 218 6.97 -20.06 9.57
CA PHE A 218 6.88 -18.64 9.26
C PHE A 218 8.23 -17.93 9.42
N SER A 219 8.56 -17.07 8.47
CA SER A 219 9.69 -16.14 8.61
C SER A 219 9.31 -15.01 9.58
N ARG A 220 10.28 -14.22 10.05
CA ARG A 220 9.99 -13.06 10.92
C ARG A 220 9.06 -12.06 10.24
N THR A 221 9.31 -11.74 8.97
CA THR A 221 8.44 -10.88 8.16
C THR A 221 7.08 -11.54 7.94
N GLY A 222 7.09 -12.84 7.69
CA GLY A 222 5.88 -13.60 7.45
C GLY A 222 4.95 -13.69 8.64
N GLN A 223 5.47 -13.72 9.87
CA GLN A 223 4.65 -13.59 11.07
C GLN A 223 3.83 -12.31 11.07
N ALA A 224 4.43 -11.18 10.67
CA ALA A 224 3.73 -9.90 10.59
C ALA A 224 2.67 -9.88 9.48
N VAL A 225 2.94 -10.53 8.32
CA VAL A 225 1.95 -10.71 7.25
C VAL A 225 0.75 -11.51 7.76
N ILE A 226 0.99 -12.65 8.42
CA ILE A 226 -0.08 -13.53 8.92
C ILE A 226 -0.86 -12.88 10.07
N GLU A 227 -0.20 -12.08 10.90
CA GLU A 227 -0.86 -11.26 11.93
C GLU A 227 -1.77 -10.21 11.30
N GLU A 228 -1.34 -9.53 10.22
CA GLU A 228 -2.19 -8.61 9.47
C GLU A 228 -3.39 -9.35 8.85
N VAL A 229 -3.19 -10.53 8.26
CA VAL A 229 -4.31 -11.39 7.78
C VAL A 229 -5.28 -11.69 8.92
N SER A 230 -4.78 -12.11 10.08
CA SER A 230 -5.58 -12.43 11.25
C SER A 230 -6.42 -11.21 11.70
N ASN A 231 -5.80 -10.03 11.72
CA ASN A 231 -6.48 -8.78 12.07
C ASN A 231 -7.57 -8.43 11.04
N LEU A 232 -7.27 -8.52 9.75
CA LEU A 232 -8.23 -8.24 8.67
C LEU A 232 -9.43 -9.17 8.72
N VAL A 233 -9.22 -10.45 9.01
CA VAL A 233 -10.31 -11.44 9.13
C VAL A 233 -11.12 -11.21 10.40
N ASN A 234 -10.48 -10.94 11.53
CA ASN A 234 -11.16 -10.71 12.81
C ASN A 234 -12.07 -9.47 12.79
N GLN A 235 -11.72 -8.45 11.99
CA GLN A 235 -12.57 -7.26 11.84
C GLN A 235 -13.93 -7.52 11.21
N GLN A 236 -14.09 -8.66 10.54
CA GLN A 236 -15.24 -8.90 9.67
C GLN A 236 -16.39 -9.63 10.35
N ASP A 237 -16.28 -10.02 11.62
CA ASP A 237 -17.28 -10.73 12.43
C ASP A 237 -18.00 -11.91 11.74
N ALA A 238 -17.71 -13.13 12.22
CA ALA A 238 -18.38 -14.37 11.82
C ALA A 238 -18.12 -14.87 10.39
N TRP A 239 -17.08 -14.40 9.71
CA TRP A 239 -16.73 -14.95 8.40
C TRP A 239 -16.08 -16.31 8.53
N VAL A 240 -16.33 -17.17 7.54
CA VAL A 240 -15.62 -18.45 7.46
C VAL A 240 -14.48 -18.33 6.47
N MET A 241 -13.32 -18.85 6.89
CA MET A 241 -12.13 -18.84 6.04
C MET A 241 -11.96 -20.13 5.27
N GLU A 242 -11.54 -19.96 4.02
CA GLU A 242 -10.98 -20.98 3.15
C GLU A 242 -9.53 -20.60 2.79
N ILE A 243 -8.60 -21.50 3.07
CA ILE A 243 -7.19 -21.31 2.74
C ILE A 243 -6.84 -22.23 1.57
N GLU A 244 -6.26 -21.64 0.52
CA GLU A 244 -5.77 -22.32 -0.66
C GLU A 244 -4.25 -22.09 -0.79
N CYS A 245 -3.45 -23.12 -0.51
CA CYS A 245 -2.01 -23.09 -0.75
C CYS A 245 -1.71 -23.75 -2.10
N THR A 246 -1.02 -23.04 -2.98
CA THR A 246 -0.67 -23.46 -4.33
C THR A 246 0.84 -23.33 -4.50
N GLY A 247 1.57 -24.40 -4.82
CA GLY A 247 3.00 -24.33 -5.12
C GLY A 247 3.51 -25.51 -5.93
N PRO A 248 4.75 -25.44 -6.47
CA PRO A 248 5.33 -26.49 -7.30
C PRO A 248 5.70 -27.75 -6.51
N ASP A 249 6.04 -27.58 -5.23
CA ASP A 249 6.27 -28.67 -4.28
C ASP A 249 5.00 -28.88 -3.44
N HIS A 250 4.31 -29.99 -3.69
CA HIS A 250 3.06 -30.34 -3.01
C HIS A 250 3.27 -30.57 -1.51
N ASP A 251 4.35 -31.25 -1.13
CA ASP A 251 4.61 -31.61 0.27
C ASP A 251 4.95 -30.35 1.08
N LEU A 252 5.77 -29.46 0.52
CA LEU A 252 6.05 -28.17 1.13
C LEU A 252 4.80 -27.29 1.23
N SER A 253 3.97 -27.27 0.18
CA SER A 253 2.69 -26.52 0.19
C SER A 253 1.73 -27.06 1.24
N ALA A 254 1.71 -28.39 1.44
CA ALA A 254 0.93 -29.04 2.48
C ALA A 254 1.46 -28.70 3.89
N GLU A 255 2.77 -28.72 4.11
CA GLU A 255 3.40 -28.32 5.38
C GLU A 255 3.04 -26.86 5.73
N ARG A 256 3.17 -25.95 4.75
CA ARG A 256 2.80 -24.52 4.86
C ARG A 256 1.31 -24.33 5.15
N ALA A 257 0.44 -25.11 4.50
CA ALA A 257 -1.00 -25.11 4.79
C ALA A 257 -1.31 -25.56 6.23
N GLN A 258 -0.62 -26.59 6.74
CA GLN A 258 -0.77 -27.03 8.12
C GLN A 258 -0.26 -26.00 9.13
N ALA A 259 0.83 -25.29 8.82
CA ALA A 259 1.31 -24.20 9.66
C ALA A 259 0.30 -23.05 9.77
N LEU A 260 -0.33 -22.66 8.65
CA LEU A 260 -1.43 -21.68 8.64
C LEU A 260 -2.63 -22.18 9.44
N LYS A 261 -3.03 -23.44 9.25
CA LYS A 261 -4.09 -24.07 10.04
C LYS A 261 -3.81 -23.96 11.54
N GLY A 262 -2.60 -24.36 11.94
CA GLY A 262 -2.18 -24.34 13.33
C GLY A 262 -2.14 -22.93 13.92
N TYR A 263 -1.71 -21.94 13.13
CA TYR A 263 -1.73 -20.54 13.55
C TYR A 263 -3.17 -20.03 13.77
N PHE A 264 -4.02 -20.12 12.75
CA PHE A 264 -5.38 -19.57 12.84
C PHE A 264 -6.26 -20.32 13.85
N ALA A 265 -6.02 -21.63 14.07
CA ALA A 265 -6.69 -22.37 15.12
C ALA A 265 -6.34 -21.85 16.53
N ARG A 266 -5.09 -21.46 16.78
CA ARG A 266 -4.67 -20.85 18.06
C ARG A 266 -5.27 -19.46 18.27
N GLU A 267 -5.43 -18.70 17.18
CA GLU A 267 -6.04 -17.37 17.20
C GLU A 267 -7.57 -17.39 17.34
N ASN A 268 -8.18 -18.57 17.54
CA ASN A 268 -9.62 -18.79 17.64
C ASN A 268 -10.42 -18.30 16.43
N LEU A 269 -9.80 -18.33 15.25
CA LEU A 269 -10.43 -17.95 14.00
C LEU A 269 -11.27 -19.12 13.45
N ARG A 270 -12.51 -18.84 13.02
CA ARG A 270 -13.45 -19.83 12.49
C ARG A 270 -13.05 -20.31 11.09
N LEU A 271 -12.13 -21.28 11.06
CA LEU A 271 -11.74 -22.00 9.84
C LEU A 271 -12.85 -22.99 9.44
N LYS A 272 -13.40 -22.84 8.23
CA LYS A 272 -14.35 -23.84 7.69
C LYS A 272 -13.64 -24.92 6.90
N ASN A 273 -12.70 -24.53 6.04
CA ASN A 273 -12.03 -25.48 5.17
C ASN A 273 -10.60 -25.04 4.83
N ILE A 274 -9.74 -26.00 4.58
CA ILE A 274 -8.39 -25.77 4.08
C ILE A 274 -8.20 -26.68 2.88
N ARG A 275 -8.01 -26.07 1.71
CA ARG A 275 -7.79 -26.77 0.46
C ARG A 275 -6.31 -26.65 0.09
N ILE A 276 -5.68 -27.77 -0.20
CA ILE A 276 -4.35 -27.78 -0.81
C ILE A 276 -4.58 -28.05 -2.28
N LYS A 277 -4.07 -27.18 -3.15
CA LYS A 277 -4.13 -27.41 -4.60
C LYS A 277 -2.71 -27.52 -5.13
N ASN A 278 -2.52 -28.45 -6.05
CA ASN A 278 -1.30 -28.50 -6.85
C ASN A 278 -1.25 -27.28 -7.76
N ALA A 279 -0.15 -26.53 -7.72
CA ALA A 279 0.11 -25.52 -8.73
C ALA A 279 0.43 -26.21 -10.06
N PRO A 280 0.11 -25.59 -11.21
CA PRO A 280 0.82 -25.91 -12.43
C PRO A 280 2.34 -25.71 -12.22
N ALA A 281 3.17 -26.55 -12.84
CA ALA A 281 4.63 -26.57 -12.65
C ALA A 281 5.35 -25.22 -12.93
N THR A 282 4.67 -24.28 -13.60
CA THR A 282 5.18 -22.95 -13.96
C THR A 282 4.66 -21.83 -13.05
N GLY A 283 3.76 -22.13 -12.12
CA GLY A 283 3.17 -21.15 -11.22
C GLY A 283 4.06 -20.86 -10.01
N GLU A 284 4.16 -19.58 -9.63
CA GLU A 284 4.76 -19.23 -8.36
C GLU A 284 3.95 -19.77 -7.18
N ALA A 285 4.64 -20.01 -6.06
CA ALA A 285 4.00 -20.53 -4.87
C ALA A 285 3.21 -19.41 -4.16
N MET A 286 1.88 -19.53 -4.12
CA MET A 286 0.97 -18.54 -3.54
C MET A 286 0.13 -19.13 -2.41
N VAL A 287 -0.32 -18.25 -1.52
CA VAL A 287 -1.39 -18.52 -0.57
C VAL A 287 -2.55 -17.59 -0.90
N LYS A 288 -3.73 -18.17 -1.04
CA LYS A 288 -5.00 -17.45 -1.22
C LYS A 288 -5.89 -17.75 -0.04
N ILE A 289 -6.28 -16.72 0.70
CA ILE A 289 -7.20 -16.82 1.82
C ILE A 289 -8.49 -16.14 1.40
N THR A 290 -9.56 -16.92 1.29
CA THR A 290 -10.90 -16.41 0.99
C THR A 290 -11.71 -16.43 2.25
N SER A 291 -12.10 -15.25 2.72
CA SER A 291 -13.05 -15.10 3.81
C SER A 291 -14.44 -14.90 3.19
N LEU A 292 -15.45 -15.63 3.66
CA LEU A 292 -16.83 -15.57 3.18
C LEU A 292 -17.79 -15.05 4.26
N LYS A 293 -18.69 -14.13 3.90
CA LYS A 293 -19.80 -13.73 4.78
C LYS A 293 -20.71 -14.93 5.08
N PRO A 294 -21.32 -15.03 6.28
CA PRO A 294 -22.22 -16.14 6.64
C PRO A 294 -23.29 -16.47 5.59
N GLY A 295 -23.97 -15.46 5.02
CA GLY A 295 -24.98 -15.68 3.99
C GLY A 295 -24.43 -16.16 2.64
N ALA A 296 -23.16 -15.86 2.34
CA ALA A 296 -22.49 -16.31 1.13
C ALA A 296 -22.19 -17.81 1.18
N VAL A 297 -21.96 -18.34 2.38
CA VAL A 297 -21.64 -19.75 2.60
C VAL A 297 -22.82 -20.65 2.20
N GLN A 298 -24.04 -20.28 2.59
CA GLN A 298 -25.26 -21.01 2.23
C GLN A 298 -25.48 -21.00 0.72
N ALA A 299 -25.35 -19.82 0.09
CA ALA A 299 -25.47 -19.68 -1.36
C ALA A 299 -24.43 -20.52 -2.14
N ALA A 300 -23.18 -20.57 -1.66
CA ALA A 300 -22.12 -21.37 -2.28
C ALA A 300 -22.37 -22.88 -2.16
N GLU A 301 -22.91 -23.34 -1.03
CA GLU A 301 -23.27 -24.75 -0.83
C GLU A 301 -24.47 -25.18 -1.69
N GLU A 302 -25.45 -24.30 -1.89
CA GLU A 302 -26.59 -24.56 -2.78
C GLU A 302 -26.17 -24.59 -4.25
N ALA A 303 -25.27 -23.70 -4.67
CA ALA A 303 -24.76 -23.66 -6.03
C ALA A 303 -23.94 -24.91 -6.40
N GLY A 304 -23.17 -25.48 -5.46
CA GLY A 304 -22.36 -26.69 -5.71
C GLY A 304 -23.16 -28.01 -5.78
N LYS A 305 -24.45 -28.00 -5.43
CA LYS A 305 -25.34 -29.18 -5.52
C LYS A 305 -26.05 -29.29 -6.87
N ARG A 306 -25.97 -28.27 -7.72
CA ARG A 306 -26.54 -28.26 -9.07
C ARG A 306 -25.48 -28.66 -10.09
#